data_AF-A0AAX4JA17-F1
#
_entry.id   AF-A0AAX4JA17-F1
#
_cell.length_a   1.000
_cell.length_b   1.000
_cell.length_c   1.000
_cell.angle_alpha   90.00
_cell.angle_beta   90.00
_cell.angle_gamma   90.00
#
_symmetry.space_group_name_H-M   'P 1'
#
loop_
_entity.id
_entity.type
_entity.pdbx_description
1 polymer ?
#
loop_
_entity_poly.entity_id
_entity_poly.type
_entity_poly.pdbx_seq_one_letter_code
_entity_poly.pdbx_strand_id
1 'polypeptide(L)'
;MEIDEQDLRDAHPVTLAEVKYLLEDVKERSSLDNRSSSYKILKQTLNYVEKFCKIEEKSMAEDLRSSLFNCGCNEVEIALLGSIFPQSVDEAKMLIPSLKNKDNAVLSKIVDLVIKYI
;
A
#
# COMPACT_ATOMS: atom_id res chain seq x y z
N MET A 1 -22.78 9.04 0.35
CA MET A 1 -22.24 8.36 -0.84
C MET A 1 -22.04 6.94 -0.41
N GLU A 2 -22.98 6.07 -0.73
CA GLU A 2 -22.79 4.62 -0.54
C GLU A 2 -21.84 4.19 -1.66
N ILE A 3 -20.69 3.63 -1.27
CA ILE A 3 -19.73 3.06 -2.21
C ILE A 3 -20.31 1.69 -2.59
N ASP A 4 -20.62 1.47 -3.86
CA ASP A 4 -21.12 0.18 -4.32
C ASP A 4 -19.97 -0.84 -4.41
N GLU A 5 -20.28 -2.14 -4.34
CA GLU A 5 -19.27 -3.20 -4.53
C GLU A 5 -18.61 -3.11 -5.91
N GLN A 6 -19.35 -2.60 -6.90
CA GLN A 6 -18.84 -2.41 -8.25
C GLN A 6 -17.75 -1.33 -8.29
N ASP A 7 -17.91 -0.23 -7.54
CA ASP A 7 -16.94 0.85 -7.45
C ASP A 7 -15.59 0.36 -6.87
N LEU A 8 -15.63 -0.63 -5.98
CA LEU A 8 -14.44 -1.23 -5.38
C LEU A 8 -13.73 -2.24 -6.30
N ARG A 9 -14.47 -2.88 -7.23
CA ARG A 9 -13.87 -3.82 -8.20
C ARG A 9 -13.07 -3.09 -9.27
N ASP A 10 -13.52 -1.90 -9.64
CA ASP A 10 -12.85 -1.05 -10.63
C ASP A 10 -11.79 -0.12 -10.00
N ALA A 11 -11.64 -0.16 -8.67
CA ALA A 11 -10.67 0.65 -7.94
C ALA A 11 -9.25 0.04 -8.03
N HIS A 12 -8.27 0.92 -8.21
CA HIS A 12 -6.85 0.56 -8.12
C HIS A 12 -6.32 0.83 -6.71
N PRO A 13 -6.07 -0.20 -5.88
CA PRO A 13 -5.59 -0.01 -4.53
C PRO A 13 -4.10 0.40 -4.54
N VAL A 14 -3.79 1.35 -3.67
CA VAL A 14 -2.47 1.95 -3.51
C VAL A 14 -1.88 1.62 -2.15
N THR A 15 -0.58 1.36 -2.12
CA THR A 15 0.25 1.16 -0.92
C THR A 15 0.49 2.48 -0.21
N LEU A 16 0.91 2.43 1.07
CA LEU A 16 1.32 3.62 1.81
C LEU A 16 2.43 4.40 1.09
N ALA A 17 3.37 3.72 0.44
CA ALA A 17 4.47 4.36 -0.28
C ALA A 17 3.99 5.11 -1.53
N GLU A 18 3.08 4.50 -2.31
CA GLU A 18 2.45 5.15 -3.46
C GLU A 18 1.62 6.37 -3.02
N VAL A 19 0.85 6.24 -1.93
CA VAL A 19 0.08 7.35 -1.36
C VAL A 19 1.01 8.49 -0.94
N LYS A 20 2.14 8.20 -0.30
CA LYS A 20 3.11 9.23 0.14
C LYS A 20 3.49 10.13 -1.03
N TYR A 21 3.98 9.52 -2.11
CA TYR A 21 4.43 10.23 -3.30
C TYR A 21 3.29 11.02 -3.96
N LEU A 22 2.10 10.41 -4.08
CA LEU A 22 0.93 11.10 -4.66
C LEU A 22 0.51 12.32 -3.85
N LEU A 23 0.54 12.24 -2.52
CA LEU A 23 0.15 13.35 -1.64
C LEU A 23 1.23 14.45 -1.57
N GLU A 24 2.51 14.09 -1.62
CA GLU A 24 3.63 15.04 -1.73
C GLU A 24 3.50 15.86 -3.02
N ASP A 25 3.24 15.20 -4.13
CA ASP A 25 3.05 15.83 -5.43
C ASP A 25 1.83 16.76 -5.47
N VAL A 26 0.70 16.33 -4.88
CA VAL A 26 -0.47 17.21 -4.71
C VAL A 26 -0.12 18.41 -3.85
N LYS A 27 0.60 18.23 -2.74
CA LYS A 27 1.01 19.33 -1.85
C LYS A 27 1.91 20.34 -2.56
N GLU A 28 2.82 19.90 -3.42
CA GLU A 28 3.70 20.80 -4.21
C GLU A 28 2.95 21.57 -5.30
N ARG A 29 2.05 20.90 -6.03
CA ARG A 29 1.28 21.54 -7.11
C ARG A 29 0.16 22.43 -6.62
N SER A 30 -0.32 22.20 -5.40
CA SER A 30 -1.53 22.84 -4.92
C SER A 30 -1.26 24.20 -4.25
N SER A 31 -1.94 25.24 -4.73
CA SER A 31 -2.03 26.53 -4.02
C SER A 31 -3.13 26.50 -2.95
N LEU A 32 -3.31 25.35 -2.28
CA LEU A 32 -4.41 25.17 -1.33
C LEU A 32 -4.26 26.17 -0.19
N ASP A 33 -5.34 26.89 0.11
CA ASP A 33 -5.37 27.71 1.32
C ASP A 33 -5.17 26.78 2.52
N ASN A 34 -4.12 27.06 3.29
CA ASN A 34 -3.76 26.33 4.51
C ASN A 34 -4.91 26.27 5.54
N ARG A 35 -5.93 27.13 5.41
CA ARG A 35 -7.13 27.15 6.27
C ARG A 35 -8.25 26.24 5.79
N SER A 36 -8.21 25.78 4.54
CA SER A 36 -9.25 24.93 3.96
C SER A 36 -9.34 23.59 4.69
N SER A 37 -10.56 23.04 4.80
CA SER A 37 -10.80 21.71 5.37
C SER A 37 -10.04 20.63 4.59
N SER A 38 -10.00 20.74 3.26
CA SER A 38 -9.27 19.82 2.38
C SER A 38 -7.78 19.80 2.67
N TYR A 39 -7.15 20.95 2.92
CA TYR A 39 -5.73 21.02 3.28
C TYR A 39 -5.45 20.36 4.65
N LYS A 40 -6.37 20.50 5.61
CA LYS A 40 -6.24 19.83 6.92
C LYS A 40 -6.27 18.31 6.79
N ILE A 41 -7.19 17.78 5.97
CA ILE A 41 -7.28 16.33 5.70
C ILE A 41 -6.01 15.87 4.99
N LEU A 42 -5.58 16.56 3.94
CA LEU A 42 -4.33 16.26 3.22
C LEU A 42 -3.14 16.19 4.18
N LYS A 43 -2.98 17.20 5.04
CA LYS A 43 -1.88 17.25 6.02
C LYS A 43 -1.95 16.13 7.04
N GLN A 44 -3.14 15.79 7.54
CA GLN A 44 -3.32 14.68 8.48
C GLN A 44 -3.00 13.34 7.83
N THR A 45 -3.46 13.10 6.61
CA THR A 45 -3.18 11.88 5.86
C THR A 45 -1.69 11.78 5.51
N LEU A 46 -1.06 12.87 5.05
CA LEU A 46 0.37 12.89 4.76
C LEU A 46 1.19 12.58 6.02
N ASN A 47 0.87 13.20 7.16
CA ASN A 47 1.54 12.91 8.44
C ASN A 47 1.38 11.43 8.87
N TYR A 48 0.21 10.84 8.63
CA TYR A 48 -0.01 9.42 8.90
C TYR A 48 0.88 8.56 8.01
N VAL A 49 0.89 8.84 6.71
CA VAL A 49 1.67 8.08 5.75
C VAL A 49 3.17 8.24 6.01
N GLU A 50 3.68 9.44 6.24
CA GLU A 50 5.09 9.68 6.58
C GLU A 50 5.53 8.91 7.84
N LYS A 51 4.62 8.69 8.80
CA LYS A 51 4.92 7.96 10.04
C LYS A 51 4.94 6.44 9.87
N PHE A 52 4.08 5.89 9.02
CA PHE A 52 3.89 4.44 8.88
C PHE A 52 4.49 3.85 7.60
N CYS A 53 4.83 4.68 6.63
CA CYS A 53 5.49 4.26 5.41
C CYS A 53 6.93 3.83 5.73
N LYS A 54 7.25 2.58 5.42
CA LYS A 54 8.59 1.99 5.59
C LYS A 54 9.49 2.21 4.37
N ILE A 55 8.89 2.40 3.19
CA ILE A 55 9.61 2.58 1.93
C ILE A 55 9.70 4.07 1.63
N GLU A 56 10.91 4.61 1.52
CA GLU A 56 11.12 6.03 1.22
C GLU A 56 11.17 6.32 -0.28
N GLU A 57 11.80 5.44 -1.05
CA GLU A 57 12.03 5.66 -2.47
C GLU A 57 10.89 5.14 -3.34
N LYS A 58 10.44 5.98 -4.29
CA LYS A 58 9.40 5.62 -5.26
C LYS A 58 9.78 4.40 -6.12
N SER A 59 11.03 4.34 -6.57
CA SER A 59 11.58 3.19 -7.32
C SER A 59 11.39 1.87 -6.57
N MET A 60 11.67 1.86 -5.28
CA MET A 60 11.51 0.68 -4.42
C MET A 60 10.04 0.26 -4.29
N ALA A 61 9.11 1.21 -4.24
CA ALA A 61 7.68 0.91 -4.21
C ALA A 61 7.19 0.30 -5.54
N GLU A 62 7.63 0.85 -6.68
CA GLU A 62 7.32 0.31 -8.02
C GLU A 62 7.92 -1.10 -8.22
N ASP A 63 9.15 -1.32 -7.74
CA ASP A 63 9.83 -2.61 -7.77
C ASP A 63 9.13 -3.64 -6.88
N LEU A 64 8.72 -3.26 -5.67
CA LEU A 64 7.97 -4.13 -4.76
C LEU A 64 6.65 -4.55 -5.40
N ARG A 65 5.90 -3.60 -5.97
CA ARG A 65 4.62 -3.87 -6.64
C ARG A 65 4.80 -4.87 -7.79
N SER A 66 5.77 -4.62 -8.65
CA SER A 66 6.09 -5.49 -9.78
C SER A 66 6.51 -6.90 -9.32
N SER A 67 7.31 -6.98 -8.26
CA SER A 67 7.77 -8.25 -7.69
C SER A 67 6.62 -9.07 -7.09
N LEU A 68 5.71 -8.43 -6.35
CA LEU A 68 4.54 -9.09 -5.76
C LEU A 68 3.53 -9.54 -6.83
N PHE A 69 3.34 -8.72 -7.88
CA PHE A 69 2.53 -9.08 -9.03
C PHE A 69 3.08 -10.31 -9.75
N ASN A 70 4.41 -10.38 -9.97
CA ASN A 70 5.07 -11.55 -10.55
C ASN A 70 4.98 -12.81 -9.66
N CYS A 71 4.79 -12.65 -8.35
CA CYS A 71 4.49 -13.76 -7.44
C CYS A 71 3.01 -14.22 -7.47
N GLY A 72 2.19 -13.60 -8.34
CA GLY A 72 0.78 -13.93 -8.52
C GLY A 72 -0.14 -13.34 -7.45
N CYS A 73 0.25 -12.24 -6.79
CA CYS A 73 -0.64 -11.49 -5.89
C CYS A 73 -1.61 -10.63 -6.69
N ASN A 74 -2.85 -10.50 -6.23
CA ASN A 74 -3.80 -9.54 -6.80
C ASN A 74 -3.51 -8.11 -6.30
N GLU A 75 -4.10 -7.08 -6.92
CA GLU A 75 -3.79 -5.69 -6.57
C GLU A 75 -4.07 -5.35 -5.10
N VAL A 76 -5.14 -5.91 -4.52
CA VAL A 76 -5.51 -5.69 -3.12
C VAL A 76 -4.49 -6.33 -2.17
N GLU A 77 -4.08 -7.56 -2.46
CA GLU A 77 -3.03 -8.27 -1.72
C GLU A 77 -1.71 -7.48 -1.78
N ILE A 78 -1.34 -6.95 -2.94
CA ILE A 78 -0.15 -6.12 -3.11
C ILE A 78 -0.23 -4.87 -2.24
N ALA A 79 -1.35 -4.14 -2.30
CA ALA A 79 -1.55 -2.93 -1.53
C ALA A 79 -1.48 -3.18 -0.02
N LEU A 80 -2.08 -4.29 0.45
CA LEU A 80 -2.04 -4.69 1.85
C LEU A 80 -0.62 -5.11 2.28
N LEU A 81 0.04 -5.98 1.51
CA LEU A 81 1.40 -6.45 1.81
C LEU A 81 2.41 -5.29 1.87
N GLY A 82 2.35 -4.36 0.91
CA GLY A 82 3.18 -3.15 0.87
C GLY A 82 2.79 -2.07 1.88
N SER A 83 1.78 -2.31 2.72
CA SER A 83 1.37 -1.39 3.80
C SER A 83 1.57 -1.97 5.19
N ILE A 84 1.33 -3.27 5.38
CA ILE A 84 1.38 -3.92 6.71
C ILE A 84 2.72 -4.63 6.98
N PHE A 85 3.43 -5.04 5.93
CA PHE A 85 4.75 -5.69 6.03
C PHE A 85 4.81 -6.87 7.01
N PRO A 86 4.09 -7.99 6.73
CA PRO A 86 4.08 -9.15 7.61
C PRO A 86 5.47 -9.77 7.74
N GLN A 87 5.80 -10.28 8.93
CA GLN A 87 7.11 -10.85 9.27
C GLN A 87 7.13 -12.38 9.19
N SER A 88 5.97 -13.01 9.01
CA SER A 88 5.86 -14.46 8.87
C SER A 88 4.69 -14.85 7.95
N VAL A 89 4.73 -16.07 7.42
CA VAL A 89 3.64 -16.64 6.61
C VAL A 89 2.34 -16.72 7.42
N ASP A 90 2.43 -17.05 8.70
CA ASP A 90 1.26 -17.15 9.58
C ASP A 90 0.61 -15.78 9.81
N GLU A 91 1.41 -14.75 10.05
CA GLU A 91 0.93 -13.37 10.15
C GLU A 91 0.28 -12.90 8.84
N ALA A 92 0.94 -13.14 7.70
CA ALA A 92 0.40 -12.77 6.39
C ALA A 92 -0.99 -13.41 6.14
N LYS A 93 -1.16 -14.68 6.48
CA LYS A 93 -2.45 -15.39 6.36
C LYS A 93 -3.51 -14.91 7.35
N MET A 94 -3.08 -14.50 8.54
CA MET A 94 -3.99 -14.00 9.57
C MET A 94 -4.52 -12.62 9.21
N LEU A 95 -3.65 -11.73 8.71
CA LEU A 95 -4.01 -10.37 8.32
C LEU A 95 -4.68 -10.29 6.94
N ILE A 96 -4.29 -11.15 6.00
CA ILE A 96 -4.84 -11.18 4.64
C ILE A 96 -5.43 -12.58 4.36
N PRO A 97 -6.72 -12.80 4.66
CA PRO A 97 -7.34 -14.12 4.55
C PRO A 97 -7.31 -14.72 3.14
N SER A 98 -7.27 -13.90 2.08
CA SER A 98 -7.20 -14.38 0.69
C SER A 98 -5.90 -15.15 0.39
N LEU A 99 -4.82 -14.85 1.13
CA LEU A 99 -3.54 -15.54 0.99
C LEU A 99 -3.56 -16.97 1.51
N LYS A 100 -4.56 -17.38 2.32
CA LYS A 100 -4.66 -18.74 2.86
C LYS A 100 -4.76 -19.82 1.78
N ASN A 101 -5.24 -19.46 0.60
CA ASN A 101 -5.40 -20.37 -0.53
C ASN A 101 -4.12 -20.54 -1.36
N LYS A 102 -3.07 -19.74 -1.10
CA LYS A 102 -1.79 -19.83 -1.81
C LYS A 102 -0.87 -20.87 -1.16
N ASP A 103 0.00 -21.45 -1.97
CA ASP A 103 1.00 -22.41 -1.49
C ASP A 103 1.99 -21.75 -0.51
N ASN A 104 2.34 -22.48 0.55
CA ASN A 104 3.25 -22.02 1.59
C ASN A 104 4.64 -21.66 1.03
N ALA A 105 5.12 -22.39 0.02
CA ALA A 105 6.40 -22.09 -0.61
C ALA A 105 6.38 -20.72 -1.34
N VAL A 106 5.24 -20.34 -1.92
CA VAL A 106 5.06 -19.03 -2.57
C VAL A 106 4.91 -17.94 -1.52
N LEU A 107 4.14 -18.20 -0.45
CA LEU A 107 3.97 -17.24 0.63
C LEU A 107 5.27 -16.94 1.37
N SER A 108 6.14 -17.93 1.58
CA SER A 108 7.47 -17.70 2.14
C SER A 108 8.26 -16.73 1.28
N LYS A 109 8.29 -16.93 -0.05
CA LYS A 109 8.97 -16.02 -0.98
C LYS A 109 8.39 -14.61 -0.94
N ILE A 110 7.07 -14.48 -0.84
CA ILE A 110 6.39 -13.18 -0.72
C ILE A 110 6.82 -12.46 0.56
N VAL A 111 6.81 -13.16 1.70
CA VAL A 111 7.22 -12.59 2.99
C VAL A 111 8.70 -12.20 2.96
N ASP A 112 9.57 -13.07 2.43
CA ASP A 112 11.00 -12.79 2.28
C ASP A 112 11.24 -11.56 1.38
N LEU A 113 10.47 -11.42 0.30
CA LEU A 113 10.48 -10.23 -0.54
C LEU A 113 10.08 -8.99 0.26
N VAL A 114 8.94 -9.02 0.94
CA VAL A 114 8.43 -7.85 1.67
C VAL A 114 9.41 -7.41 2.77
N ILE A 115 10.01 -8.35 3.50
CA ILE A 115 11.03 -8.08 4.54
C ILE A 115 12.26 -7.39 3.96
N LYS A 116 12.67 -7.72 2.73
CA LYS A 116 13.83 -7.10 2.08
C LYS A 116 13.67 -5.58 1.87
N TYR A 117 12.45 -5.07 1.78
CA TYR A 117 12.15 -3.66 1.53
C TYR A 117 11.89 -2.84 2.82
N ILE A 118 12.11 -3.42 4.00
CA ILE A 118 11.97 -2.78 5.32
C ILE A 118 13.35 -2.56 5.92
#